data_AF-A0A1H0BT20-F1
#
_entry.id   AF-A0A1H0BT20-F1
#
_cell.length_a   1.000
_cell.length_b   1.000
_cell.length_c   1.000
_cell.angle_alpha   90.00
_cell.angle_beta   90.00
_cell.angle_gamma   90.00
#
_symmetry.space_group_name_H-M   'P 1'
#
loop_
_entity.id
_entity.type
_entity.pdbx_description
1 polymer ?
#
loop_
_entity_poly.entity_id
_entity_poly.type
_entity_poly.pdbx_seq_one_letter_code
_entity_poly.pdbx_strand_id
1 'polypeptide(L)'
;MNYRFFPNFTKEELAKIQLEGLKWTVNHAYQGSAQYQKKLKKSGIHPNDIKSLEDLQYLPFTTVEDLREGYPLPLLSVPEEEVVRIHASSGTTGKRKVLAYTQKDIDTWKIMLARCFELAGLSPLDRIQIAVGYGLWTAGAGFQLGCEYFGAMAVPIGPGNLDMQLQLLVDFQTTCLCSTASMALLLAEQVKKHQLQSKIALKKAIFGAEPHTPKMRKYIEETLNLEDTFDIPGMTEVYGPGTGLECSAHQGIHYWADLFILEILDPNTLKPVQPGEVGEMVITTLCKEAVPLIRYRTRDLTRFIPGECSCGLNLPRHDHILGRSDDMFIFRGVNIYPGQIATILEQFPELSSEYQIYLNRKQGLDFMTIKVEAQEGTTIPDNLATAVEKNIKTKILVSSKVEIVPPLSLPRSFGKTKRLIDERDN
;
A
#
# COMPACT_ATOMS: atom_id res chain seq x y z
N MET A 1 11.74 21.01 -12.10
CA MET A 1 12.74 20.67 -11.07
C MET A 1 13.76 19.73 -11.71
N ASN A 2 15.05 19.86 -11.38
CA ASN A 2 16.07 18.92 -11.89
C ASN A 2 16.23 17.82 -10.84
N TYR A 3 15.48 16.74 -11.01
CA TYR A 3 15.52 15.58 -10.14
C TYR A 3 16.77 14.73 -10.40
N ARG A 4 17.44 14.25 -9.36
CA ARG A 4 18.63 13.39 -9.41
C ARG A 4 18.29 11.95 -9.79
N PHE A 5 17.12 11.45 -9.39
CA PHE A 5 16.74 10.03 -9.57
C PHE A 5 15.58 9.82 -10.53
N PHE A 6 14.95 10.90 -11.00
CA PHE A 6 13.89 10.80 -11.98
C PHE A 6 14.42 10.86 -13.40
N PRO A 7 14.09 9.87 -14.24
CA PRO A 7 14.25 10.01 -15.67
C PRO A 7 13.19 10.96 -16.22
N ASN A 8 13.54 11.70 -17.27
CA ASN A 8 12.60 12.53 -18.02
C ASN A 8 12.25 11.82 -19.33
N PHE A 9 11.10 11.13 -19.36
CA PHE A 9 10.64 10.41 -20.54
C PHE A 9 9.55 11.19 -21.27
N THR A 10 9.62 11.19 -22.60
CA THR A 10 8.45 11.43 -23.45
C THR A 10 7.51 10.21 -23.39
N LYS A 11 6.25 10.39 -23.82
CA LYS A 11 5.27 9.28 -23.88
C LYS A 11 5.74 8.16 -24.81
N GLU A 12 6.40 8.51 -25.91
CA GLU A 12 6.93 7.55 -26.88
C GLU A 12 8.10 6.73 -26.31
N GLU A 13 9.04 7.40 -25.62
CA GLU A 13 10.14 6.72 -24.92
C GLU A 13 9.63 5.77 -23.84
N LEU A 14 8.65 6.21 -23.05
CA LEU A 14 8.05 5.38 -22.02
C LEU A 14 7.37 4.14 -22.61
N ALA A 15 6.57 4.30 -23.68
CA ALA A 15 5.93 3.16 -24.34
C ALA A 15 6.95 2.16 -24.92
N LYS A 16 8.08 2.67 -25.45
CA LYS A 16 9.18 1.83 -25.92
C LYS A 16 9.83 1.04 -24.79
N ILE A 17 10.15 1.70 -23.66
CA ILE A 17 10.71 1.05 -22.46
C ILE A 17 9.77 -0.03 -21.95
N GLN A 18 8.47 0.26 -21.89
CA GLN A 18 7.46 -0.71 -21.46
C GLN A 18 7.39 -1.92 -22.39
N LEU A 19 7.44 -1.72 -23.72
CA LEU A 19 7.40 -2.82 -24.67
C LEU A 19 8.66 -3.70 -24.61
N GLU A 20 9.84 -3.08 -24.50
CA GLU A 20 11.11 -3.78 -24.35
C GLU A 20 11.15 -4.58 -23.04
N GLY A 21 10.72 -3.96 -21.93
CA GLY A 21 10.61 -4.60 -20.63
C GLY A 21 9.59 -5.74 -20.60
N LEU A 22 8.45 -5.60 -21.28
CA LEU A 22 7.44 -6.65 -21.39
C LEU A 22 7.99 -7.87 -22.15
N LYS A 23 8.63 -7.64 -23.31
CA LYS A 23 9.28 -8.69 -24.09
C LYS A 23 10.35 -9.40 -23.27
N TRP A 24 11.20 -8.64 -22.58
CA TRP A 24 12.24 -9.18 -21.72
C TRP A 24 11.64 -10.03 -20.59
N THR A 25 10.65 -9.51 -19.87
CA THR A 25 10.02 -10.18 -18.73
C THR A 25 9.36 -11.50 -19.13
N VAL A 26 8.59 -11.50 -20.22
CA VAL A 26 7.92 -12.72 -20.71
C VAL A 26 8.94 -13.76 -21.14
N ASN A 27 10.00 -13.36 -21.85
CA ASN A 27 11.07 -14.28 -22.23
C ASN A 27 11.83 -14.80 -21.02
N HIS A 28 12.25 -13.92 -20.11
CA HIS A 28 12.98 -14.27 -18.89
C HIS A 28 12.21 -15.27 -18.03
N ALA A 29 10.94 -14.99 -17.76
CA ALA A 29 10.04 -15.89 -17.04
C ALA A 29 9.87 -17.25 -17.76
N TYR A 30 9.71 -17.25 -19.09
CA TYR A 30 9.54 -18.48 -19.87
C TYR A 30 10.78 -19.38 -19.86
N GLN A 31 11.97 -18.79 -19.88
CA GLN A 31 13.24 -19.54 -19.87
C GLN A 31 13.63 -19.97 -18.45
N GLY A 32 13.40 -19.11 -17.46
CA GLY A 32 13.88 -19.33 -16.09
C GLY A 32 12.94 -20.13 -15.19
N SER A 33 11.62 -20.06 -15.41
CA SER A 33 10.63 -20.67 -14.51
C SER A 33 9.82 -21.75 -15.22
N ALA A 34 9.97 -23.00 -14.77
CA ALA A 34 9.22 -24.14 -15.32
C ALA A 34 7.69 -23.96 -15.21
N GLN A 35 7.23 -23.32 -14.14
CA GLN A 35 5.82 -23.01 -13.93
C GLN A 35 5.33 -21.94 -14.92
N TYR A 36 6.10 -20.88 -15.18
CA TYR A 36 5.77 -19.91 -16.22
C TYR A 36 5.80 -20.51 -17.61
N GLN A 37 6.81 -21.33 -17.92
CA GLN A 37 6.87 -22.05 -19.18
C GLN A 37 5.62 -22.91 -19.42
N LYS A 38 5.21 -23.69 -18.41
CA LYS A 38 3.99 -24.50 -18.47
C LYS A 38 2.74 -23.63 -18.68
N LYS A 39 2.65 -22.50 -17.97
CA LYS A 39 1.50 -21.60 -18.03
C LYS A 39 1.36 -20.92 -19.39
N LEU A 40 2.46 -20.39 -19.92
CA LEU A 40 2.50 -19.75 -21.24
C LEU A 40 2.22 -20.76 -22.36
N LYS A 41 2.82 -21.96 -22.31
CA LYS A 41 2.51 -23.05 -23.26
C LYS A 41 1.04 -23.46 -23.22
N LYS A 42 0.43 -23.57 -22.03
CA LYS A 42 -1.00 -23.89 -21.88
C LYS A 42 -1.91 -22.82 -22.49
N SER A 43 -1.49 -21.56 -22.46
CA SER A 43 -2.19 -20.44 -23.10
C SER A 43 -1.90 -20.33 -24.61
N GLY A 44 -1.03 -21.19 -25.17
CA GLY A 44 -0.66 -21.14 -26.58
C GLY A 44 0.22 -19.94 -26.95
N ILE A 45 0.91 -19.34 -25.98
CA ILE A 45 1.73 -18.13 -26.18
C ILE A 45 3.21 -18.46 -26.08
N HIS A 46 3.98 -18.00 -27.05
CA HIS A 46 5.42 -17.98 -27.06
C HIS A 46 5.95 -16.55 -26.81
N PRO A 47 7.10 -16.34 -26.16
CA PRO A 47 7.64 -14.99 -25.92
C PRO A 47 7.80 -14.14 -27.20
N ASN A 48 8.10 -14.79 -28.32
CA ASN A 48 8.22 -14.12 -29.62
C ASN A 48 6.90 -13.57 -30.17
N ASP A 49 5.75 -13.95 -29.61
CA ASP A 49 4.43 -13.47 -30.05
C ASP A 49 4.14 -12.05 -29.54
N ILE A 50 4.88 -11.57 -28.55
CA ILE A 50 4.74 -10.22 -28.01
C ILE A 50 5.37 -9.21 -28.97
N LYS A 51 4.54 -8.44 -29.69
CA LYS A 51 4.95 -7.44 -30.68
C LYS A 51 4.61 -6.02 -30.23
N SER A 52 3.53 -5.84 -29.47
CA SER A 52 3.09 -4.56 -28.95
C SER A 52 2.58 -4.65 -27.51
N LEU A 53 2.24 -3.51 -26.90
CA LEU A 53 1.70 -3.47 -25.53
C LEU A 53 0.29 -4.06 -25.45
N GLU A 54 -0.46 -4.02 -26.54
CA GLU A 54 -1.80 -4.59 -26.65
C GLU A 54 -1.80 -6.12 -26.50
N ASP A 55 -0.67 -6.79 -26.80
CA ASP A 55 -0.53 -8.23 -26.65
C ASP A 55 -0.55 -8.68 -25.17
N LEU A 56 -0.37 -7.74 -24.24
CA LEU A 56 -0.53 -7.96 -22.81
C LEU A 56 -1.86 -8.64 -22.49
N GLN A 57 -2.94 -8.28 -23.20
CA GLN A 57 -4.27 -8.83 -22.95
C GLN A 57 -4.36 -10.36 -23.14
N TYR A 58 -3.49 -10.94 -23.96
CA TYR A 58 -3.44 -12.38 -24.23
C TYR A 58 -2.67 -13.14 -23.17
N LEU A 59 -1.74 -12.48 -22.46
CA LEU A 59 -0.93 -13.11 -21.43
C LEU A 59 -1.79 -13.57 -20.23
N PRO A 60 -1.48 -14.75 -19.65
CA PRO A 60 -2.21 -15.27 -18.52
C PRO A 60 -1.94 -14.46 -17.25
N PHE A 61 -2.94 -14.38 -16.38
CA PHE A 61 -2.81 -13.75 -15.06
C PHE A 61 -1.94 -14.58 -14.11
N THR A 62 -1.12 -13.91 -13.29
CA THR A 62 -0.49 -14.52 -12.12
C THR A 62 -1.34 -14.24 -10.87
N THR A 63 -1.56 -15.23 -10.03
CA THR A 63 -2.33 -15.12 -8.78
C THR A 63 -1.48 -15.49 -7.57
N VAL A 64 -2.04 -15.27 -6.37
CA VAL A 64 -1.40 -15.67 -5.12
C VAL A 64 -1.20 -17.18 -5.00
N GLU A 65 -2.05 -17.98 -5.65
CA GLU A 65 -1.92 -19.43 -5.71
C GLU A 65 -0.66 -19.83 -6.49
N ASP A 66 -0.34 -19.14 -7.60
CA ASP A 66 0.89 -19.40 -8.34
C ASP A 66 2.13 -19.13 -7.48
N LEU A 67 2.07 -18.12 -6.60
CA LEU A 67 3.12 -17.78 -5.63
C LEU A 67 3.16 -18.69 -4.39
N ARG A 68 2.30 -19.71 -4.33
CA ARG A 68 2.25 -20.72 -3.25
C ARG A 68 2.55 -22.13 -3.76
N GLU A 69 2.08 -22.44 -4.97
CA GLU A 69 2.33 -23.71 -5.65
C GLU A 69 3.82 -23.78 -6.03
N GLY A 70 4.56 -24.72 -5.42
CA GLY A 70 6.01 -24.84 -5.64
C GLY A 70 6.89 -24.14 -4.59
N TYR A 71 6.35 -23.80 -3.42
CA TYR A 71 7.11 -23.37 -2.23
C TYR A 71 8.38 -24.24 -2.01
N PRO A 72 9.56 -23.66 -1.67
CA PRO A 72 9.76 -22.33 -1.07
C PRO A 72 9.92 -21.15 -2.02
N LEU A 73 10.42 -21.36 -3.25
CA LEU A 73 10.71 -20.28 -4.21
C LEU A 73 9.93 -20.51 -5.52
N PRO A 74 8.59 -20.42 -5.47
CA PRO A 74 7.78 -20.59 -6.67
C PRO A 74 8.07 -19.43 -7.64
N LEU A 75 8.01 -19.73 -8.94
CA LEU A 75 8.28 -18.78 -10.03
C LEU A 75 9.70 -18.19 -10.07
N LEU A 76 10.67 -18.71 -9.28
CA LEU A 76 12.06 -18.31 -9.40
C LEU A 76 12.52 -18.48 -10.86
N SER A 77 13.05 -17.40 -11.43
CA SER A 77 13.43 -17.33 -12.86
C SER A 77 14.93 -17.11 -13.07
N VAL A 78 15.72 -17.33 -12.02
CA VAL A 78 17.19 -17.28 -12.01
C VAL A 78 17.75 -18.49 -11.26
N PRO A 79 19.02 -18.87 -11.48
CA PRO A 79 19.71 -19.82 -10.61
C PRO A 79 19.71 -19.36 -9.15
N GLU A 80 19.62 -20.29 -8.19
CA GLU A 80 19.58 -19.95 -6.77
C GLU A 80 20.84 -19.21 -6.30
N GLU A 81 22.00 -19.44 -6.92
CA GLU A 81 23.24 -18.72 -6.59
C GLU A 81 23.20 -17.21 -6.87
N GLU A 82 22.26 -16.73 -7.69
CA GLU A 82 22.07 -15.31 -7.96
C GLU A 82 21.18 -14.61 -6.92
N VAL A 83 20.52 -15.38 -6.04
CA VAL A 83 19.61 -14.84 -5.02
C VAL A 83 20.40 -14.31 -3.82
N VAL A 84 20.26 -13.02 -3.55
CA VAL A 84 20.94 -12.35 -2.44
C VAL A 84 20.02 -12.04 -1.26
N ARG A 85 18.70 -12.11 -1.45
CA ARG A 85 17.71 -11.80 -0.40
C ARG A 85 16.38 -12.51 -0.63
N ILE A 86 15.69 -12.80 0.46
CA ILE A 86 14.27 -13.18 0.46
C ILE A 86 13.45 -12.26 1.36
N HIS A 87 12.18 -12.06 1.00
CA HIS A 87 11.18 -11.44 1.85
C HIS A 87 9.91 -12.30 1.87
N ALA A 88 9.12 -12.17 2.94
CA ALA A 88 7.90 -12.95 3.10
C ALA A 88 6.73 -12.08 3.54
N SER A 89 5.55 -12.37 3.00
CA SER A 89 4.31 -11.70 3.41
C SER A 89 3.92 -12.07 4.85
N SER A 90 3.22 -11.16 5.53
CA SER A 90 2.78 -11.30 6.93
C SER A 90 1.60 -12.26 7.17
N GLY A 91 1.04 -12.88 6.12
CA GLY A 91 -0.11 -13.77 6.25
C GLY A 91 0.16 -14.97 7.17
N THR A 92 -0.68 -15.14 8.19
CA THR A 92 -0.58 -16.20 9.22
C THR A 92 -1.39 -17.45 8.89
N THR A 93 -2.27 -17.40 7.88
CA THR A 93 -3.09 -18.52 7.43
C THR A 93 -2.51 -19.16 6.15
N GLY A 94 -2.06 -20.40 6.25
CA GLY A 94 -1.47 -21.19 5.14
C GLY A 94 0.03 -20.97 4.92
N LYS A 95 0.57 -21.53 3.83
CA LYS A 95 1.99 -21.33 3.44
C LYS A 95 2.23 -19.87 3.05
N ARG A 96 3.29 -19.27 3.59
CA ARG A 96 3.69 -17.88 3.29
C ARG A 96 4.12 -17.74 1.84
N LYS A 97 3.80 -16.60 1.22
CA LYS A 97 4.46 -16.16 -0.02
C LYS A 97 5.88 -15.72 0.32
N VAL A 98 6.87 -16.29 -0.33
CA VAL A 98 8.27 -15.90 -0.23
C VAL A 98 8.72 -15.42 -1.60
N LEU A 99 9.33 -14.25 -1.66
CA LEU A 99 9.86 -13.65 -2.88
C LEU A 99 11.36 -13.53 -2.76
N ALA A 100 12.07 -13.88 -3.83
CA ALA A 100 13.51 -13.77 -3.96
C ALA A 100 13.91 -12.48 -4.71
N TYR A 101 15.16 -12.09 -4.53
CA TYR A 101 15.76 -10.90 -5.12
C TYR A 101 17.19 -11.18 -5.53
N THR A 102 17.55 -10.82 -6.77
CA THR A 102 18.95 -10.71 -7.21
C THR A 102 19.57 -9.41 -6.69
N GLN A 103 20.89 -9.25 -6.84
CA GLN A 103 21.53 -7.97 -6.52
C GLN A 103 20.96 -6.81 -7.35
N LYS A 104 20.65 -7.04 -8.63
CA LYS A 104 20.05 -6.02 -9.50
C LYS A 104 18.61 -5.66 -9.10
N ASP A 105 17.85 -6.63 -8.59
CA ASP A 105 16.53 -6.36 -8.00
C ASP A 105 16.65 -5.40 -6.80
N ILE A 106 17.65 -5.61 -5.93
CA ILE A 106 17.94 -4.72 -4.80
C ILE A 106 18.39 -3.34 -5.28
N ASP A 107 19.23 -3.27 -6.31
CA ASP A 107 19.69 -2.01 -6.91
C ASP A 107 18.58 -1.24 -7.61
N THR A 108 17.60 -1.93 -8.20
CA THR A 108 16.39 -1.28 -8.73
C THR A 108 15.55 -0.71 -7.60
N TRP A 109 15.34 -1.49 -6.54
CA TRP A 109 14.48 -1.09 -5.43
C TRP A 109 15.03 0.11 -4.65
N LYS A 110 16.35 0.22 -4.47
CA LYS A 110 16.94 1.42 -3.82
C LYS A 110 16.67 2.70 -4.61
N ILE A 111 16.70 2.63 -5.95
CA ILE A 111 16.42 3.76 -6.83
C ILE A 111 14.93 4.15 -6.73
N MET A 112 14.03 3.16 -6.69
CA MET A 112 12.59 3.40 -6.50
C MET A 112 12.31 4.22 -5.23
N LEU A 113 12.94 3.88 -4.11
CA LEU A 113 12.78 4.61 -2.88
C LEU A 113 13.48 5.98 -2.87
N ALA A 114 14.65 6.10 -3.49
CA ALA A 114 15.31 7.39 -3.63
C ALA A 114 14.46 8.38 -4.46
N ARG A 115 13.73 7.90 -5.48
CA ARG A 115 12.70 8.68 -6.18
C ARG A 115 11.59 9.13 -5.24
N CYS A 116 11.10 8.27 -4.35
CA CYS A 116 10.10 8.65 -3.33
C CYS A 116 10.62 9.80 -2.46
N PHE A 117 11.81 9.67 -1.87
CA PHE A 117 12.37 10.72 -1.00
C PHE A 117 12.59 12.05 -1.73
N GLU A 118 13.05 11.98 -2.98
CA GLU A 118 13.22 13.16 -3.81
C GLU A 118 11.89 13.83 -4.17
N LEU A 119 10.85 13.05 -4.52
CA LEU A 119 9.52 13.58 -4.85
C LEU A 119 8.79 14.15 -3.63
N ALA A 120 9.04 13.60 -2.45
CA ALA A 120 8.61 14.16 -1.17
C ALA A 120 9.36 15.47 -0.83
N GLY A 121 10.32 15.91 -1.66
CA GLY A 121 11.10 17.12 -1.46
C GLY A 121 12.03 17.05 -0.25
N LEU A 122 12.59 15.87 0.02
CA LEU A 122 13.66 15.71 1.00
C LEU A 122 15.02 16.07 0.38
N SER A 123 16.03 16.11 1.22
CA SER A 123 17.43 16.43 0.90
C SER A 123 18.38 15.54 1.71
N PRO A 124 19.68 15.49 1.36
CA PRO A 124 20.68 14.79 2.17
C PRO A 124 20.83 15.32 3.62
N LEU A 125 20.29 16.50 3.94
CA LEU A 125 20.29 17.05 5.30
C LEU A 125 19.15 16.51 6.17
N ASP A 126 18.18 15.83 5.56
CA ASP A 126 17.06 15.25 6.29
C ASP A 126 17.48 14.06 7.14
N ARG A 127 16.77 13.90 8.26
CA ARG A 127 16.95 12.83 9.24
C ARG A 127 15.68 12.02 9.28
N ILE A 128 15.73 10.80 8.75
CA ILE A 128 14.55 9.99 8.45
C ILE A 128 14.38 8.92 9.53
N GLN A 129 13.34 9.06 10.34
CA GLN A 129 12.95 8.06 11.34
C GLN A 129 12.19 6.91 10.66
N ILE A 130 12.79 5.72 10.63
CA ILE A 130 12.19 4.56 9.98
C ILE A 130 11.51 3.69 11.04
N ALA A 131 10.20 3.88 11.17
CA ALA A 131 9.33 3.29 12.18
C ALA A 131 8.43 2.18 11.59
N VAL A 132 9.02 1.25 10.84
CA VAL A 132 8.35 0.10 10.22
C VAL A 132 9.06 -1.22 10.56
N GLY A 133 8.38 -2.35 10.36
CA GLY A 133 8.97 -3.69 10.52
C GLY A 133 10.22 -3.95 9.68
N TYR A 134 11.28 -4.43 10.34
CA TYR A 134 12.50 -5.00 9.73
C TYR A 134 12.48 -6.53 9.78
N GLY A 135 13.46 -7.18 9.14
CA GLY A 135 13.54 -8.64 9.06
C GLY A 135 12.95 -9.14 7.75
N LEU A 136 11.99 -10.06 7.80
CA LEU A 136 11.35 -10.61 6.59
C LEU A 136 10.38 -9.62 5.90
N TRP A 137 9.98 -8.56 6.58
CA TRP A 137 9.16 -7.50 5.99
C TRP A 137 10.01 -6.58 5.12
N THR A 138 9.47 -6.22 3.97
CA THR A 138 10.17 -5.40 2.97
C THR A 138 10.36 -3.96 3.43
N ALA A 139 9.44 -3.42 4.23
CA ALA A 139 9.40 -1.99 4.52
C ALA A 139 10.68 -1.45 5.19
N GLY A 140 11.15 -2.06 6.29
CA GLY A 140 12.35 -1.59 6.99
C GLY A 140 13.59 -1.65 6.11
N ALA A 141 13.84 -2.80 5.47
CA ALA A 141 14.98 -2.97 4.58
C ALA A 141 14.92 -2.04 3.35
N GLY A 142 13.73 -1.80 2.80
CA GLY A 142 13.51 -0.91 1.67
C GLY A 142 13.77 0.55 2.01
N PHE A 143 13.12 1.06 3.08
CA PHE A 143 13.33 2.44 3.55
C PHE A 143 14.77 2.71 3.93
N GLN A 144 15.43 1.80 4.64
CA GLN A 144 16.85 1.91 4.98
C GLN A 144 17.71 2.06 3.72
N LEU A 145 17.58 1.09 2.81
CA LEU A 145 18.36 1.02 1.59
C LEU A 145 18.19 2.27 0.71
N GLY A 146 16.94 2.72 0.54
CA GLY A 146 16.64 3.91 -0.23
C GLY A 146 17.16 5.19 0.43
N CYS A 147 17.06 5.30 1.77
CA CYS A 147 17.48 6.47 2.53
C CYS A 147 18.99 6.67 2.46
N GLU A 148 19.75 5.59 2.67
CA GLU A 148 21.20 5.58 2.57
C GLU A 148 21.67 5.92 1.15
N TYR A 149 21.02 5.36 0.13
CA TYR A 149 21.33 5.66 -1.27
C TYR A 149 20.95 7.10 -1.67
N PHE A 150 19.83 7.61 -1.14
CA PHE A 150 19.44 9.01 -1.27
C PHE A 150 20.45 9.95 -0.57
N GLY A 151 21.15 9.47 0.46
CA GLY A 151 22.18 10.21 1.18
C GLY A 151 21.66 11.01 2.38
N ALA A 152 20.45 10.71 2.84
CA ALA A 152 19.91 11.26 4.10
C ALA A 152 20.37 10.40 5.30
N MET A 153 20.22 10.93 6.51
CA MET A 153 20.52 10.18 7.73
C MET A 153 19.36 9.24 8.05
N ALA A 154 19.58 7.93 7.95
CA ALA A 154 18.63 6.92 8.43
C ALA A 154 18.69 6.78 9.95
N VAL A 155 17.53 6.82 10.61
CA VAL A 155 17.36 6.48 12.03
C VAL A 155 16.48 5.21 12.11
N PRO A 156 17.07 4.00 12.00
CA PRO A 156 16.35 2.73 11.88
C PRO A 156 15.90 2.15 13.22
N ILE A 157 14.80 2.67 13.75
CA ILE A 157 14.29 2.23 15.05
C ILE A 157 13.52 0.91 14.92
N GLY A 158 12.84 0.72 13.79
CA GLY A 158 11.92 -0.40 13.60
C GLY A 158 10.53 -0.13 14.21
N PRO A 159 9.67 -1.16 14.30
CA PRO A 159 8.36 -1.00 14.92
C PRO A 159 8.48 -1.12 16.44
N GLY A 160 7.56 -0.51 17.18
CA GLY A 160 7.52 -0.66 18.64
C GLY A 160 8.47 0.27 19.39
N ASN A 161 8.65 -0.03 20.68
CA ASN A 161 9.43 0.72 21.66
C ASN A 161 9.15 2.23 21.60
N LEU A 162 7.93 2.59 22.01
CA LEU A 162 7.43 3.96 21.91
C LEU A 162 8.32 4.98 22.65
N ASP A 163 8.84 4.63 23.82
CA ASP A 163 9.73 5.52 24.57
C ASP A 163 10.97 5.88 23.76
N MET A 164 11.56 4.90 23.08
CA MET A 164 12.69 5.11 22.17
C MET A 164 12.28 5.92 20.93
N GLN A 165 11.09 5.70 20.38
CA GLN A 165 10.59 6.53 19.26
C GLN A 165 10.51 8.00 19.67
N LEU A 166 9.88 8.30 20.81
CA LEU A 166 9.72 9.66 21.31
C LEU A 166 11.06 10.29 21.71
N GLN A 167 11.93 9.51 22.35
CA GLN A 167 13.27 9.98 22.71
C GLN A 167 14.06 10.39 21.47
N LEU A 168 14.08 9.56 20.41
CA LEU A 168 14.86 9.83 19.21
C LEU A 168 14.28 10.98 18.37
N LEU A 169 12.95 11.21 18.40
CA LEU A 169 12.36 12.42 17.83
C LEU A 169 12.97 13.70 18.44
N VAL A 170 13.21 13.69 19.76
CA VAL A 170 13.77 14.82 20.50
C VAL A 170 15.31 14.88 20.37
N ASP A 171 16.00 13.77 20.57
CA ASP A 171 17.47 13.76 20.61
C ASP A 171 18.08 13.94 19.22
N PHE A 172 17.51 13.29 18.20
CA PHE A 172 18.01 13.34 16.83
C PHE A 172 17.30 14.36 15.96
N GLN A 173 16.23 15.01 16.44
CA GLN A 173 15.50 16.04 15.70
C GLN A 173 15.18 15.56 14.27
N THR A 174 14.58 14.37 14.16
CA THR A 174 14.24 13.78 12.86
C THR A 174 13.25 14.66 12.11
N THR A 175 13.46 14.84 10.81
CA THR A 175 12.68 15.76 9.96
C THR A 175 11.62 15.03 9.13
N CYS A 176 11.78 13.72 8.91
CA CYS A 176 10.82 12.90 8.19
C CYS A 176 10.52 11.59 8.94
N LEU A 177 9.25 11.19 8.98
CA LEU A 177 8.80 9.90 9.49
C LEU A 177 8.45 8.95 8.33
N CYS A 178 9.01 7.74 8.33
CA CYS A 178 8.57 6.64 7.48
C CYS A 178 7.88 5.55 8.32
N SER A 179 6.59 5.30 8.09
CA SER A 179 5.79 4.43 8.96
C SER A 179 4.59 3.79 8.25
N THR A 180 3.83 2.95 8.96
CA THR A 180 2.43 2.70 8.58
C THR A 180 1.56 3.87 9.02
N ALA A 181 0.39 4.05 8.39
CA ALA A 181 -0.55 5.10 8.82
C ALA A 181 -0.91 4.96 10.31
N SER A 182 -1.20 3.75 10.79
CA SER A 182 -1.52 3.49 12.20
C SER A 182 -0.37 3.84 13.15
N MET A 183 0.88 3.60 12.76
CA MET A 183 2.04 3.97 13.55
C MET A 183 2.23 5.50 13.59
N ALA A 184 1.96 6.20 12.47
CA ALA A 184 1.96 7.67 12.47
C ALA A 184 0.89 8.25 13.41
N LEU A 185 -0.32 7.68 13.40
CA LEU A 185 -1.40 8.07 14.31
C LEU A 185 -1.01 7.83 15.78
N LEU A 186 -0.50 6.65 16.10
CA LEU A 186 -0.02 6.33 17.44
C LEU A 186 1.07 7.32 17.88
N LEU A 187 2.05 7.61 17.02
CA LEU A 187 3.13 8.52 17.37
C LEU A 187 2.60 9.94 17.60
N ALA A 188 1.65 10.42 16.81
CA ALA A 188 0.98 11.71 16.98
C ALA A 188 0.30 11.81 18.36
N GLU A 189 -0.51 10.81 18.72
CA GLU A 189 -1.20 10.77 20.02
C GLU A 189 -0.21 10.79 21.18
N GLN A 190 0.92 10.12 21.05
CA GLN A 190 1.92 10.01 22.11
C GLN A 190 2.78 11.28 22.22
N VAL A 191 3.16 11.89 21.11
CA VAL A 191 3.78 13.23 21.11
C VAL A 191 2.86 14.24 21.80
N LYS A 192 1.56 14.21 21.50
CA LYS A 192 0.56 15.07 22.14
C LYS A 192 0.44 14.81 23.63
N LYS A 193 0.27 13.54 24.02
CA LYS A 193 0.15 13.12 25.42
C LYS A 193 1.37 13.56 26.25
N HIS A 194 2.57 13.46 25.69
CA HIS A 194 3.82 13.84 26.36
C HIS A 194 4.20 15.33 26.15
N GLN A 195 3.37 16.12 25.46
CA GLN A 195 3.58 17.55 25.21
C GLN A 195 4.94 17.82 24.53
N LEU A 196 5.29 17.00 23.55
CA LEU A 196 6.59 17.04 22.87
C LEU A 196 6.57 17.84 21.56
N GLN A 197 5.43 18.38 21.12
CA GLN A 197 5.30 19.05 19.83
C GLN A 197 6.32 20.17 19.60
N SER A 198 6.63 20.96 20.64
CA SER A 198 7.60 22.05 20.57
C SER A 198 9.06 21.60 20.71
N LYS A 199 9.30 20.30 20.93
CA LYS A 199 10.62 19.70 21.16
C LYS A 199 11.08 18.82 20.00
N ILE A 200 10.27 18.66 18.95
CA ILE A 200 10.58 17.81 17.78
C ILE A 200 10.74 18.67 16.54
N ALA A 201 11.42 18.13 15.52
CA ALA A 201 11.68 18.82 14.25
C ALA A 201 11.00 18.14 13.04
N LEU A 202 10.00 17.29 13.28
CA LEU A 202 9.27 16.63 12.19
C LEU A 202 8.62 17.66 11.29
N LYS A 203 8.80 17.48 9.98
CA LYS A 203 8.20 18.32 8.94
C LYS A 203 7.38 17.50 7.98
N LYS A 204 7.79 16.27 7.68
CA LYS A 204 7.15 15.44 6.67
C LYS A 204 6.90 14.03 7.18
N ALA A 205 5.91 13.35 6.61
CA ALA A 205 5.75 11.92 6.81
C ALA A 205 5.45 11.21 5.49
N ILE A 206 6.06 10.04 5.31
CA ILE A 206 5.79 9.12 4.21
C ILE A 206 5.21 7.86 4.85
N PHE A 207 3.91 7.63 4.69
CA PHE A 207 3.25 6.48 5.31
C PHE A 207 2.33 5.75 4.33
N GLY A 208 2.15 4.46 4.58
CA GLY A 208 1.35 3.60 3.70
C GLY A 208 1.05 2.26 4.37
N ALA A 209 1.14 1.18 3.59
CA ALA A 209 0.79 -0.20 3.94
C ALA A 209 -0.70 -0.47 4.24
N GLU A 210 -1.50 0.56 4.47
CA GLU A 210 -2.94 0.47 4.69
C GLU A 210 -3.65 1.74 4.19
N PRO A 211 -4.92 1.63 3.75
CA PRO A 211 -5.73 2.80 3.46
C PRO A 211 -5.88 3.68 4.70
N HIS A 212 -5.84 4.99 4.50
CA HIS A 212 -6.05 5.98 5.56
C HIS A 212 -7.03 7.05 5.08
N THR A 213 -7.80 7.59 6.02
CA THR A 213 -8.85 8.58 5.73
C THR A 213 -8.27 9.99 5.69
N PRO A 214 -8.89 10.94 4.97
CA PRO A 214 -8.50 12.35 5.04
C PRO A 214 -8.53 12.91 6.47
N LYS A 215 -9.47 12.43 7.30
CA LYS A 215 -9.53 12.79 8.73
C LYS A 215 -8.30 12.30 9.51
N MET A 216 -7.87 11.06 9.28
CA MET A 216 -6.69 10.48 9.93
C MET A 216 -5.44 11.27 9.54
N ARG A 217 -5.25 11.50 8.23
CA ARG A 217 -4.14 12.30 7.69
C ARG A 217 -4.11 13.69 8.33
N LYS A 218 -5.23 14.42 8.28
CA LYS A 218 -5.35 15.76 8.86
C LYS A 218 -5.03 15.79 10.35
N TYR A 219 -5.54 14.81 11.12
CA TYR A 219 -5.24 14.72 12.54
C TYR A 219 -3.73 14.53 12.80
N ILE A 220 -3.07 13.66 12.03
CA ILE A 220 -1.63 13.42 12.13
C ILE A 220 -0.85 14.71 11.80
N GLU A 221 -1.19 15.35 10.68
CA GLU A 221 -0.57 16.60 10.22
C GLU A 221 -0.66 17.71 11.26
N GLU A 222 -1.87 17.98 11.77
CA GLU A 222 -2.11 19.02 12.76
C GLU A 222 -1.45 18.70 14.10
N THR A 223 -1.49 17.43 14.55
CA THR A 223 -0.97 17.04 15.86
C THR A 223 0.56 17.06 15.90
N LEU A 224 1.21 16.73 14.78
CA LEU A 224 2.67 16.70 14.66
C LEU A 224 3.26 17.98 14.02
N ASN A 225 2.42 18.96 13.66
CA ASN A 225 2.81 20.19 12.94
C ASN A 225 3.57 19.90 11.63
N LEU A 226 3.10 18.92 10.86
CA LEU A 226 3.73 18.56 9.59
C LEU A 226 3.43 19.61 8.50
N GLU A 227 4.43 19.88 7.68
CA GLU A 227 4.33 20.68 6.46
C GLU A 227 3.64 19.91 5.34
N ASP A 228 3.88 18.59 5.25
CA ASP A 228 3.35 17.74 4.17
C ASP A 228 3.36 16.24 4.55
N THR A 229 2.50 15.43 3.94
CA THR A 229 2.52 13.97 4.09
C THR A 229 2.26 13.26 2.76
N PHE A 230 2.83 12.06 2.56
CA PHE A 230 2.77 11.36 1.28
C PHE A 230 2.35 9.89 1.44
N ASP A 231 1.38 9.48 0.61
CA ASP A 231 0.96 8.08 0.49
C ASP A 231 1.97 7.28 -0.36
N ILE A 232 2.48 6.19 0.21
CA ILE A 232 3.42 5.27 -0.44
C ILE A 232 2.80 3.87 -0.63
N PRO A 233 2.47 3.48 -1.88
CA PRO A 233 2.02 2.14 -2.17
C PRO A 233 3.18 1.15 -2.18
N GLY A 234 2.83 -0.13 -2.00
CA GLY A 234 3.79 -1.21 -2.08
C GLY A 234 3.23 -2.56 -1.68
N MET A 235 3.85 -3.62 -2.19
CA MET A 235 3.58 -5.00 -1.80
C MET A 235 4.85 -5.83 -2.04
N THR A 236 4.97 -6.96 -1.33
CA THR A 236 6.21 -7.76 -1.37
C THR A 236 6.49 -8.30 -2.77
N GLU A 237 5.43 -8.65 -3.49
CA GLU A 237 5.42 -9.21 -4.84
C GLU A 237 6.11 -8.31 -5.87
N VAL A 238 5.98 -6.99 -5.70
CA VAL A 238 6.63 -5.99 -6.56
C VAL A 238 7.60 -5.14 -5.73
N TYR A 239 8.53 -5.84 -5.11
CA TYR A 239 9.61 -5.33 -4.26
C TYR A 239 9.21 -5.01 -2.81
N GLY A 240 8.33 -4.05 -2.60
CA GLY A 240 7.99 -3.54 -1.27
C GLY A 240 7.34 -2.17 -1.36
N PRO A 241 7.50 -1.28 -0.37
CA PRO A 241 7.16 0.14 -0.55
C PRO A 241 7.87 0.74 -1.76
N GLY A 242 7.28 1.81 -2.28
CA GLY A 242 7.85 2.67 -3.30
C GLY A 242 7.65 2.15 -4.71
N THR A 243 6.53 1.49 -5.00
CA THR A 243 6.07 1.29 -6.40
C THR A 243 5.65 2.61 -7.05
N GLY A 244 5.45 3.63 -6.22
CA GLY A 244 5.14 5.01 -6.55
C GLY A 244 5.20 5.88 -5.31
N LEU A 245 4.84 7.15 -5.46
CA LEU A 245 4.53 8.04 -4.34
C LEU A 245 3.50 9.10 -4.77
N GLU A 246 2.61 9.46 -3.86
CA GLU A 246 1.88 10.72 -3.94
C GLU A 246 2.86 11.91 -3.97
N CYS A 247 2.60 12.91 -4.81
CA CYS A 247 3.38 14.15 -4.82
C CYS A 247 2.66 15.26 -4.04
N SER A 248 3.31 16.41 -3.86
CA SER A 248 2.77 17.59 -3.16
C SER A 248 1.51 18.20 -3.79
N ALA A 249 1.06 17.68 -4.95
CA ALA A 249 -0.24 18.07 -5.52
C ALA A 249 -1.42 17.31 -4.87
N HIS A 250 -1.16 16.21 -4.16
CA HIS A 250 -2.18 15.34 -3.52
C HIS A 250 -3.32 14.93 -4.46
N GLN A 251 -2.98 14.65 -5.73
CA GLN A 251 -3.91 14.23 -6.77
C GLN A 251 -3.53 12.84 -7.26
N GLY A 252 -3.49 11.90 -6.32
CA GLY A 252 -3.11 10.50 -6.49
C GLY A 252 -1.60 10.25 -6.56
N ILE A 253 -1.28 8.99 -6.86
CA ILE A 253 0.06 8.42 -6.71
C ILE A 253 0.69 8.28 -8.09
N HIS A 254 1.83 8.93 -8.30
CA HIS A 254 2.68 8.65 -9.45
C HIS A 254 3.33 7.29 -9.27
N TYR A 255 3.16 6.39 -10.24
CA TYR A 255 3.86 5.10 -10.25
C TYR A 255 5.02 5.10 -11.24
N TRP A 256 6.00 4.24 -11.00
CA TRP A 256 7.20 4.13 -11.83
C TRP A 256 6.88 3.33 -13.10
N ALA A 257 6.23 3.98 -14.07
CA ALA A 257 5.76 3.34 -15.30
C ALA A 257 6.89 2.78 -16.20
N ASP A 258 8.13 3.17 -15.93
CA ASP A 258 9.34 2.59 -16.53
C ASP A 258 9.72 1.22 -15.93
N LEU A 259 9.20 0.90 -14.74
CA LEU A 259 9.46 -0.35 -14.01
C LEU A 259 8.23 -1.28 -13.98
N PHE A 260 7.04 -0.71 -14.18
CA PHE A 260 5.77 -1.44 -14.12
C PHE A 260 4.83 -1.07 -15.27
N ILE A 261 4.13 -2.06 -15.80
CA ILE A 261 2.87 -1.82 -16.50
C ILE A 261 1.74 -2.09 -15.51
N LEU A 262 0.83 -1.12 -15.38
CA LEU A 262 -0.40 -1.26 -14.62
C LEU A 262 -1.58 -1.42 -15.57
N GLU A 263 -2.50 -2.30 -15.22
CA GLU A 263 -3.83 -2.40 -15.82
C GLU A 263 -4.88 -2.25 -14.71
N ILE A 264 -6.01 -1.62 -15.03
CA ILE A 264 -7.17 -1.57 -14.13
C ILE A 264 -8.29 -2.37 -14.79
N LEU A 265 -8.63 -3.51 -14.21
CA LEU A 265 -9.56 -4.47 -14.81
C LEU A 265 -10.80 -4.66 -13.94
N ASP A 266 -11.95 -4.94 -14.57
CA ASP A 266 -13.11 -5.41 -13.83
C ASP A 266 -12.77 -6.77 -13.18
N PRO A 267 -12.92 -6.93 -11.86
CA PRO A 267 -12.46 -8.13 -11.15
C PRO A 267 -13.23 -9.41 -11.53
N ASN A 268 -14.42 -9.29 -12.13
CA ASN A 268 -15.26 -10.39 -12.57
C ASN A 268 -15.00 -10.76 -14.02
N THR A 269 -14.99 -9.78 -14.93
CA THR A 269 -14.85 -10.01 -16.37
C THR A 269 -13.39 -10.08 -16.82
N LEU A 270 -12.46 -9.56 -16.03
CA LEU A 270 -11.02 -9.47 -16.31
C LEU A 270 -10.69 -8.67 -17.58
N LYS A 271 -11.58 -7.76 -17.95
CA LYS A 271 -11.42 -6.81 -19.05
C LYS A 271 -11.11 -5.42 -18.50
N PRO A 272 -10.40 -4.56 -19.25
CA PRO A 272 -10.16 -3.18 -18.85
C PRO A 272 -11.47 -2.45 -18.53
N VAL A 273 -11.49 -1.69 -17.44
CA VAL A 273 -12.60 -0.78 -17.11
C VAL A 273 -12.56 0.47 -18.00
N GLN A 274 -13.64 1.27 -18.01
CA GLN A 274 -13.60 2.53 -18.74
C GLN A 274 -12.61 3.51 -18.08
N PRO A 275 -12.02 4.46 -18.84
CA PRO A 275 -11.12 5.45 -18.28
C PRO A 275 -11.74 6.20 -17.08
N GLY A 276 -11.05 6.17 -15.94
CA GLY A 276 -11.50 6.82 -14.70
C GLY A 276 -12.46 6.00 -13.83
N GLU A 277 -12.88 4.80 -14.27
CA GLU A 277 -13.63 3.86 -13.45
C GLU A 277 -12.72 3.06 -12.51
N VAL A 278 -13.29 2.62 -11.39
CA VAL A 278 -12.59 1.80 -10.40
C VAL A 278 -12.58 0.33 -10.86
N GLY A 279 -11.43 -0.31 -10.75
CA GLY A 279 -11.24 -1.74 -10.97
C GLY A 279 -10.09 -2.30 -10.14
N GLU A 280 -9.78 -3.57 -10.36
CA GLU A 280 -8.64 -4.28 -9.75
C GLU A 280 -7.35 -3.90 -10.47
N MET A 281 -6.34 -3.49 -9.69
CA MET A 281 -4.99 -3.26 -10.18
C MET A 281 -4.32 -4.59 -10.52
N VAL A 282 -3.82 -4.69 -11.75
CA VAL A 282 -3.01 -5.81 -12.24
C VAL A 282 -1.64 -5.27 -12.65
N ILE A 283 -0.57 -5.92 -12.21
CA ILE A 283 0.81 -5.43 -12.38
C ILE A 283 1.65 -6.40 -13.19
N THR A 284 2.42 -5.86 -14.14
CA THR A 284 3.53 -6.57 -14.78
C THR A 284 4.83 -5.85 -14.46
N THR A 285 5.82 -6.56 -13.89
CA THR A 285 7.17 -6.03 -13.64
C THR A 285 7.96 -6.02 -14.93
N LEU A 286 8.79 -5.00 -15.19
CA LEU A 286 9.49 -4.86 -16.46
C LEU A 286 10.98 -5.25 -16.45
N CYS A 287 11.55 -5.37 -15.25
CA CYS A 287 12.99 -5.60 -15.08
C CYS A 287 13.34 -6.47 -13.86
N LYS A 288 12.34 -7.06 -13.19
CA LYS A 288 12.58 -7.90 -12.01
C LYS A 288 13.12 -9.27 -12.43
N GLU A 289 14.29 -9.65 -11.92
CA GLU A 289 15.01 -10.85 -12.35
C GLU A 289 14.61 -12.08 -11.56
N ALA A 290 14.65 -12.04 -10.23
CA ALA A 290 14.51 -13.26 -9.45
C ALA A 290 13.11 -13.85 -9.57
N VAL A 291 12.09 -13.01 -9.43
CA VAL A 291 10.68 -13.40 -9.52
C VAL A 291 9.93 -12.35 -10.35
N PRO A 292 10.06 -12.35 -11.69
CA PRO A 292 9.24 -11.52 -12.56
C PRO A 292 7.77 -11.87 -12.41
N LEU A 293 6.90 -10.87 -12.51
CA LEU A 293 5.45 -11.06 -12.47
C LEU A 293 4.80 -10.60 -13.77
N ILE A 294 4.02 -11.49 -14.37
CA ILE A 294 3.22 -11.21 -15.57
C ILE A 294 1.75 -11.12 -15.15
N ARG A 295 1.14 -9.95 -15.34
CA ARG A 295 -0.27 -9.67 -15.01
C ARG A 295 -0.68 -10.21 -13.65
N TYR A 296 0.06 -9.84 -12.62
CA TYR A 296 -0.23 -10.23 -11.24
C TYR A 296 -1.47 -9.52 -10.71
N ARG A 297 -2.46 -10.31 -10.29
CA ARG A 297 -3.70 -9.85 -9.67
C ARG A 297 -3.47 -9.44 -8.22
N THR A 298 -3.33 -8.14 -7.99
CA THR A 298 -3.01 -7.58 -6.66
C THR A 298 -4.20 -7.70 -5.70
N ARG A 299 -5.42 -7.71 -6.26
CA ARG A 299 -6.70 -7.50 -5.57
C ARG A 299 -6.92 -6.08 -5.06
N ASP A 300 -6.00 -5.15 -5.23
CA ASP A 300 -6.19 -3.76 -4.80
C ASP A 300 -7.12 -3.02 -5.76
N LEU A 301 -8.08 -2.26 -5.22
CA LEU A 301 -9.06 -1.50 -6.00
C LEU A 301 -8.65 -0.04 -6.12
N THR A 302 -8.50 0.43 -7.36
CA THR A 302 -8.18 1.83 -7.67
C THR A 302 -8.63 2.18 -9.10
N ARG A 303 -8.27 3.36 -9.60
CA ARG A 303 -8.48 3.83 -10.97
C ARG A 303 -7.29 4.63 -11.45
N PHE A 304 -7.17 4.82 -12.75
CA PHE A 304 -6.26 5.83 -13.29
C PHE A 304 -6.80 7.24 -13.08
N ILE A 305 -5.88 8.18 -12.82
CA ILE A 305 -6.18 9.62 -12.82
C ILE A 305 -5.72 10.20 -14.16
N PRO A 306 -6.64 10.69 -15.00
CA PRO A 306 -6.28 11.27 -16.29
C PRO A 306 -5.63 12.64 -16.14
N GLY A 307 -4.91 13.06 -17.19
CA GLY A 307 -4.33 14.39 -17.30
C GLY A 307 -2.98 14.55 -16.60
N GLU A 308 -2.33 15.67 -16.91
CA GLU A 308 -1.03 16.02 -16.36
C GLU A 308 -1.15 16.47 -14.89
N CYS A 309 -0.10 16.22 -14.11
CA CYS A 309 -0.06 16.67 -12.73
C CYS A 309 0.56 18.07 -12.63
N SER A 310 0.03 18.92 -11.76
CA SER A 310 0.58 20.26 -11.49
C SER A 310 1.99 20.23 -10.89
N CYS A 311 2.45 19.09 -10.36
CA CYS A 311 3.83 18.92 -9.90
C CYS A 311 4.87 18.89 -11.06
N GLY A 312 4.40 18.73 -12.30
CA GLY A 312 5.23 18.67 -13.50
C GLY A 312 5.92 17.32 -13.77
N LEU A 313 5.67 16.30 -12.94
CA LEU A 313 6.18 14.96 -13.19
C LEU A 313 5.37 14.28 -14.30
N ASN A 314 6.03 13.98 -15.41
CA ASN A 314 5.42 13.33 -16.58
C ASN A 314 5.33 11.79 -16.42
N LEU A 315 4.85 11.34 -15.27
CA LEU A 315 4.54 9.93 -15.01
C LEU A 315 3.04 9.77 -14.73
N PRO A 316 2.42 8.66 -15.18
CA PRO A 316 1.01 8.40 -14.95
C PRO A 316 0.68 8.23 -13.46
N ARG A 317 -0.59 8.42 -13.12
CA ARG A 317 -1.09 8.36 -11.75
C ARG A 317 -2.23 7.38 -11.61
N HIS A 318 -2.26 6.69 -10.48
CA HIS A 318 -3.46 6.00 -10.01
C HIS A 318 -4.00 6.69 -8.74
N ASP A 319 -5.27 6.49 -8.45
CA ASP A 319 -5.91 7.00 -7.24
C ASP A 319 -5.46 6.20 -6.00
N HIS A 320 -5.83 6.67 -4.82
CA HIS A 320 -5.57 5.94 -3.58
C HIS A 320 -6.22 4.55 -3.63
N ILE A 321 -5.64 3.59 -2.90
CA ILE A 321 -6.19 2.24 -2.81
C ILE A 321 -7.44 2.28 -1.92
N LEU A 322 -8.61 2.01 -2.51
CA LEU A 322 -9.90 2.10 -1.81
C LEU A 322 -10.16 0.88 -0.90
N GLY A 323 -9.45 -0.20 -1.15
CA GLY A 323 -9.60 -1.48 -0.46
C GLY A 323 -9.11 -2.61 -1.34
N ARG A 324 -9.38 -3.85 -0.93
CA ARG A 324 -9.06 -5.03 -1.71
C ARG A 324 -10.30 -5.80 -2.09
N SER A 325 -10.35 -6.34 -3.30
CA SER A 325 -11.43 -7.21 -3.79
C SER A 325 -11.55 -8.52 -3.00
N ASP A 326 -10.51 -8.91 -2.27
CA ASP A 326 -10.45 -10.10 -1.40
C ASP A 326 -10.54 -9.81 0.11
N ASP A 327 -10.47 -8.55 0.54
CA ASP A 327 -10.75 -8.12 1.94
C ASP A 327 -12.27 -7.99 2.19
N MET A 328 -13.07 -8.43 1.23
CA MET A 328 -14.51 -8.50 1.30
C MET A 328 -14.94 -9.51 2.36
N PHE A 329 -15.77 -9.09 3.30
CA PHE A 329 -16.46 -10.00 4.20
C PHE A 329 -17.94 -10.07 3.84
N ILE A 330 -18.51 -11.26 4.00
CA ILE A 330 -19.93 -11.49 3.75
C ILE A 330 -20.67 -11.32 5.07
N PHE A 331 -21.65 -10.42 5.11
CA PHE A 331 -22.56 -10.28 6.24
C PHE A 331 -23.99 -10.37 5.72
N ARG A 332 -24.73 -11.41 6.15
CA ARG A 332 -26.12 -11.68 5.74
C ARG A 332 -26.32 -11.66 4.21
N GLY A 333 -25.37 -12.24 3.48
CA GLY A 333 -25.42 -12.35 2.01
C GLY A 333 -24.99 -11.10 1.24
N VAL A 334 -24.58 -10.03 1.93
CA VAL A 334 -24.04 -8.81 1.30
C VAL A 334 -22.53 -8.79 1.41
N ASN A 335 -21.86 -8.49 0.30
CA ASN A 335 -20.42 -8.30 0.20
C ASN A 335 -20.06 -6.90 0.71
N ILE A 336 -19.24 -6.81 1.75
CA ILE A 336 -18.90 -5.55 2.39
C ILE A 336 -17.38 -5.39 2.43
N TYR A 337 -16.91 -4.21 2.04
CA TYR A 337 -15.52 -3.81 2.19
C TYR A 337 -15.36 -2.89 3.40
N PRO A 338 -14.36 -3.11 4.28
CA PRO A 338 -14.11 -2.23 5.41
C PRO A 338 -13.95 -0.74 5.05
N GLY A 339 -13.43 -0.43 3.85
CA GLY A 339 -13.30 0.94 3.34
C GLY A 339 -14.64 1.66 3.12
N GLN A 340 -15.71 0.93 2.75
CA GLN A 340 -17.04 1.53 2.60
C GLN A 340 -17.58 2.06 3.94
N ILE A 341 -17.29 1.34 5.03
CA ILE A 341 -17.65 1.78 6.37
C ILE A 341 -16.85 3.04 6.74
N ALA A 342 -15.54 3.07 6.46
CA ALA A 342 -14.71 4.26 6.69
C ALA A 342 -15.29 5.51 5.99
N THR A 343 -15.64 5.41 4.70
CA THR A 343 -16.24 6.52 3.93
C THR A 343 -17.55 7.05 4.52
N ILE A 344 -18.33 6.19 5.18
CA ILE A 344 -19.55 6.62 5.86
C ILE A 344 -19.21 7.34 7.16
N LEU A 345 -18.31 6.78 7.97
CA LEU A 345 -17.87 7.37 9.25
C LEU A 345 -17.21 8.74 9.06
N GLU A 346 -16.50 8.94 7.94
CA GLU A 346 -15.90 10.23 7.56
C GLU A 346 -16.91 11.38 7.50
N GLN A 347 -18.18 11.12 7.20
CA GLN A 347 -19.20 12.16 7.02
C GLN A 347 -19.68 12.77 8.35
N PHE A 348 -19.34 12.17 9.49
CA PHE A 348 -19.80 12.58 10.81
C PHE A 348 -18.69 13.31 11.58
N PRO A 349 -18.71 14.64 11.71
CA PRO A 349 -17.63 15.39 12.36
C PRO A 349 -17.41 15.03 13.83
N GLU A 350 -18.41 14.47 14.50
CA GLU A 350 -18.37 14.04 15.89
C GLU A 350 -17.61 12.71 16.10
N LEU A 351 -17.24 12.04 15.01
CA LEU A 351 -16.49 10.79 15.02
C LEU A 351 -15.06 11.02 14.54
N SER A 352 -14.13 10.37 15.25
CA SER A 352 -12.73 10.31 14.86
C SER A 352 -12.52 9.37 13.66
N SER A 353 -11.26 9.18 13.27
CA SER A 353 -10.89 8.26 12.19
C SER A 353 -10.77 6.79 12.64
N GLU A 354 -10.78 6.50 13.94
CA GLU A 354 -10.44 5.17 14.45
C GLU A 354 -11.68 4.32 14.75
N TYR A 355 -11.71 3.12 14.17
CA TYR A 355 -12.86 2.21 14.26
C TYR A 355 -12.48 0.72 14.14
N GLN A 356 -13.36 -0.15 14.63
CA GLN A 356 -13.28 -1.61 14.49
C GLN A 356 -14.65 -2.20 14.15
N ILE A 357 -14.64 -3.19 13.26
CA ILE A 357 -15.80 -3.97 12.85
C ILE A 357 -15.73 -5.31 13.57
N TYR A 358 -16.76 -5.63 14.34
CA TYR A 358 -16.93 -6.91 15.01
C TYR A 358 -18.06 -7.68 14.35
N LEU A 359 -17.76 -8.90 13.92
CA LEU A 359 -18.77 -9.87 13.50
C LEU A 359 -18.85 -10.96 14.56
N ASN A 360 -20.06 -11.26 15.01
CA ASN A 360 -20.30 -12.40 15.90
C ASN A 360 -21.60 -13.11 15.50
N ARG A 361 -21.76 -14.34 15.99
CA ARG A 361 -22.96 -15.14 15.80
C ARG A 361 -23.60 -15.44 17.14
N LYS A 362 -24.89 -15.12 17.29
CA LYS A 362 -25.68 -15.48 18.48
C LYS A 362 -26.97 -16.14 18.03
N GLN A 363 -27.25 -17.33 18.57
CA GLN A 363 -28.46 -18.10 18.27
C GLN A 363 -28.68 -18.31 16.75
N GLY A 364 -27.60 -18.57 16.01
CA GLY A 364 -27.65 -18.79 14.55
C GLY A 364 -27.81 -17.51 13.71
N LEU A 365 -27.88 -16.33 14.33
CA LEU A 365 -27.96 -15.05 13.64
C LEU A 365 -26.62 -14.32 13.69
N ASP A 366 -26.19 -13.81 12.53
CA ASP A 366 -25.00 -12.96 12.42
C ASP A 366 -25.33 -11.52 12.86
N PHE A 367 -24.47 -10.93 13.68
CA PHE A 367 -24.53 -9.53 14.10
C PHE A 367 -23.24 -8.80 13.70
N MET A 368 -23.39 -7.55 13.27
CA MET A 368 -22.28 -6.65 12.97
C MET A 368 -22.35 -5.47 13.93
N THR A 369 -21.27 -5.24 14.68
CA THR A 369 -21.10 -4.08 15.55
C THR A 369 -19.90 -3.27 15.08
N ILE A 370 -20.12 -1.99 14.82
CA ILE A 370 -19.07 -1.04 14.47
C ILE A 370 -18.79 -0.19 15.70
N LYS A 371 -17.61 -0.37 16.28
CA LYS A 371 -17.11 0.51 17.34
C LYS A 371 -16.31 1.62 16.71
N VAL A 372 -16.62 2.87 17.03
CA VAL A 372 -15.94 4.04 16.50
C VAL A 372 -15.67 5.03 17.61
N GLU A 373 -14.46 5.56 17.67
CA GLU A 373 -14.10 6.54 18.69
C GLU A 373 -14.76 7.90 18.42
N ALA A 374 -15.33 8.49 19.48
CA ALA A 374 -15.75 9.87 19.49
C ALA A 374 -14.59 10.82 19.17
N GLN A 375 -14.89 11.94 18.52
CA GLN A 375 -13.95 13.03 18.35
C GLN A 375 -13.70 13.73 19.70
N GLU A 376 -12.43 13.93 20.06
CA GLU A 376 -12.05 14.57 21.32
C GLU A 376 -12.67 15.98 21.43
N GLY A 377 -13.20 16.32 22.61
CA GLY A 377 -13.83 17.62 22.86
C GLY A 377 -15.21 17.82 22.21
N THR A 378 -15.80 16.78 21.62
CA THR A 378 -17.13 16.87 20.99
C THR A 378 -18.21 16.29 21.89
N THR A 379 -19.32 17.02 22.04
CA THR A 379 -20.54 16.49 22.68
C THR A 379 -21.22 15.53 21.71
N ILE A 380 -21.42 14.29 22.13
CA ILE A 380 -22.05 13.26 21.31
C ILE A 380 -23.57 13.42 21.36
N PRO A 381 -24.24 13.68 20.22
CA PRO A 381 -25.69 13.70 20.16
C PRO A 381 -26.28 12.31 20.45
N ASP A 382 -27.38 12.24 21.21
CA ASP A 382 -28.05 10.99 21.56
C ASP A 382 -28.46 10.16 20.33
N ASN A 383 -28.73 10.82 19.20
CA ASN A 383 -29.15 10.18 17.95
C ASN A 383 -27.99 9.87 16.98
N LEU A 384 -26.74 10.18 17.33
CA LEU A 384 -25.61 10.04 16.41
C LEU A 384 -25.38 8.60 15.98
N ALA A 385 -25.36 7.65 16.93
CA ALA A 385 -25.22 6.23 16.61
C ALA A 385 -26.32 5.77 15.63
N THR A 386 -27.58 6.11 15.91
CA THR A 386 -28.72 5.81 15.03
C THR A 386 -28.59 6.45 13.65
N ALA A 387 -28.04 7.66 13.55
CA ALA A 387 -27.81 8.35 12.27
C ALA A 387 -26.73 7.64 11.43
N VAL A 388 -25.68 7.14 12.07
CA VAL A 388 -24.62 6.34 11.42
C VAL A 388 -25.18 5.00 10.97
N GLU A 389 -25.92 4.30 11.83
CA GLU A 389 -26.60 3.03 11.50
C GLU A 389 -27.53 3.18 10.29
N LYS A 390 -28.30 4.28 10.24
CA LYS A 390 -29.17 4.59 9.10
C LYS A 390 -28.36 4.78 7.81
N ASN A 391 -27.23 5.49 7.85
CA ASN A 391 -26.38 5.69 6.67
C ASN A 391 -25.76 4.37 6.19
N ILE A 392 -25.27 3.54 7.11
CA ILE A 392 -24.78 2.19 6.79
C ILE A 392 -25.87 1.37 6.11
N LYS A 393 -27.08 1.36 6.67
CA LYS A 393 -28.22 0.65 6.07
C LYS A 393 -28.57 1.17 4.68
N THR A 394 -28.54 2.49 4.46
CA THR A 394 -28.86 3.07 3.15
C THR A 394 -27.77 2.81 2.11
N LYS A 395 -26.50 2.87 2.49
CA LYS A 395 -25.37 2.80 1.54
C LYS A 395 -24.83 1.38 1.32
N ILE A 396 -24.81 0.57 2.38
CA ILE A 396 -24.27 -0.80 2.37
C ILE A 396 -25.40 -1.84 2.31
N LEU A 397 -26.67 -1.43 2.52
CA LEU A 397 -27.85 -2.31 2.45
C LEU A 397 -27.91 -3.38 3.55
N VAL A 398 -27.19 -3.19 4.65
CA VAL A 398 -27.25 -4.04 5.85
C VAL A 398 -27.46 -3.24 7.12
N SER A 399 -28.15 -3.83 8.09
CA SER A 399 -28.25 -3.25 9.43
C SER A 399 -27.03 -3.65 10.28
N SER A 400 -26.46 -2.68 10.98
CA SER A 400 -25.41 -2.86 11.98
C SER A 400 -25.77 -2.14 13.25
N LYS A 401 -25.18 -2.55 14.38
CA LYS A 401 -25.13 -1.74 15.60
C LYS A 401 -23.92 -0.82 15.56
N VAL A 402 -24.07 0.44 15.95
CA VAL A 402 -22.96 1.38 16.13
C VAL A 402 -22.77 1.68 17.61
N GLU A 403 -21.54 1.51 18.09
CA GLU A 403 -21.13 1.86 19.44
C GLU A 403 -20.10 2.99 19.35
N ILE A 404 -20.49 4.18 19.84
CA ILE A 404 -19.58 5.31 19.95
C ILE A 404 -18.83 5.16 21.27
N VAL A 405 -17.52 4.96 21.18
CA VAL A 405 -16.66 4.71 22.33
C VAL A 405 -15.84 5.96 22.66
N PRO A 406 -15.31 6.09 23.90
CA PRO A 406 -14.48 7.23 24.26
C PRO A 406 -13.27 7.41 23.33
N PRO A 407 -12.78 8.64 23.12
CA PRO A 407 -11.55 8.86 22.36
C PRO A 407 -10.38 8.04 22.91
N LEU A 408 -9.50 7.53 22.04
CA LEU A 408 -8.30 6.77 22.40
C LEU A 408 -8.55 5.44 23.15
N SER A 409 -9.76 4.88 23.06
CA SER A 409 -10.13 3.64 23.76
C SER A 409 -9.95 2.36 22.94
N LEU A 410 -9.87 2.46 21.60
CA LEU A 410 -9.61 1.34 20.72
C LEU A 410 -8.11 0.99 20.68
N PRO A 411 -7.75 -0.29 20.51
CA PRO A 411 -6.35 -0.70 20.50
C PRO A 411 -5.59 -0.10 19.32
N ARG A 412 -4.43 0.50 19.60
CA ARG A 412 -3.48 0.96 18.57
C ARG A 412 -2.50 -0.15 18.19
N SER A 413 -1.90 -0.02 17.01
CA SER A 413 -0.95 -1.00 16.46
C SER A 413 0.37 -0.33 16.08
N PHE A 414 1.48 -1.04 16.27
CA PHE A 414 2.80 -0.66 15.72
C PHE A 414 2.97 -1.06 14.24
N GLY A 415 1.96 -1.71 13.64
CA GLY A 415 1.90 -2.08 12.23
C GLY A 415 0.52 -1.80 11.64
N LYS A 416 0.11 -2.54 10.59
CA LYS A 416 -1.23 -2.44 10.00
C LYS A 416 -2.30 -2.77 11.05
N THR A 417 -3.35 -1.96 11.12
CA THR A 417 -4.48 -2.19 12.03
C THR A 417 -5.42 -3.24 11.45
N LYS A 418 -5.78 -4.24 12.27
CA LYS A 418 -6.81 -5.22 11.91
C LYS A 418 -8.20 -4.61 12.18
N ARG A 419 -8.84 -4.10 11.12
CA ARG A 419 -10.15 -3.43 11.21
C ARG A 419 -11.32 -4.40 11.42
N LEU A 420 -11.21 -5.65 10.94
CA LEU A 420 -12.24 -6.67 11.07
C LEU A 420 -11.84 -7.73 12.10
N ILE A 421 -12.69 -7.92 13.10
CA ILE A 421 -12.62 -9.01 14.08
C ILE A 421 -13.84 -9.90 13.82
N ASP A 422 -13.60 -11.06 13.21
CA ASP A 422 -14.64 -12.04 12.92
C ASP A 422 -14.59 -13.17 13.96
N GLU A 423 -15.57 -13.17 14.86
CA GLU A 423 -15.77 -14.15 15.93
C GLU A 423 -16.98 -15.06 15.63
N ARG A 424 -17.45 -15.11 14.38
CA ARG A 424 -18.40 -16.13 13.98
C ARG A 424 -17.66 -17.46 13.98
N ASP A 425 -18.20 -18.45 14.68
CA ASP A 425 -17.67 -19.82 14.63
C ASP A 425 -17.60 -20.26 13.16
N ASN A 426 -16.42 -20.68 12.71
CA ASN A 426 -16.24 -21.33 11.41
C ASN A 426 -16.90 -22.71 11.41
#